data_AF-A0A843EGQ0-F1
#
_entry.id   AF-A0A843EGQ0-F1
#
_cell.length_a   1.000
_cell.length_b   1.000
_cell.length_c   1.000
_cell.angle_alpha   90.00
_cell.angle_beta   90.00
_cell.angle_gamma   90.00
#
_symmetry.space_group_name_H-M   'P 1'
#
loop_
_entity.id
_entity.type
_entity.pdbx_description
1 polymer ?
#
loop_
_entity_poly.entity_id
_entity_poly.type
_entity_poly.pdbx_seq_one_letter_code
_entity_poly.pdbx_strand_id
1 'polypeptide(L)'
;GCTSLEMCLVAQGMADGFLVNIENYTHSIRVVDIAASALVLREAGGELYDLDGNVLDLPTNLTVRSNFLATSSKRVFDYITRGECSHDCVRKQTYGIYANCNIEGVADIARHVMSCLEDEEYIVDSELAALLGIEGQPLSEMVVDTVIVLGGDGTLLRATHNTSSKIVGINIGSVGFLTAVERDRIKEGVDRLRRGEYTVDRRGMIRVTCNGKILGDAINEAMIHTASVAKIRAFRVYIDDSLLTEVKADGYLMSTVTGSTSYSMSLGAPIMDPRVDNAWILTPMAAFRYSSRPLILPTTSKVTIEPTMQDKDCLLIIDGQSEIPIPGGTKIELTLSPKYTRLISMDFDFYDRVRNKLSGTI
;
A
#
# COMPACT_ATOMS: atom_id res chain seq x y z
N GLY A 1 -3.67 -25.92 20.52
CA GLY A 1 -3.27 -24.79 21.41
C GLY A 1 -3.14 -23.51 20.59
N CYS A 2 -2.74 -22.40 21.18
CA CYS A 2 -2.46 -21.14 20.44
C CYS A 2 -1.43 -21.36 19.30
N THR A 3 -0.40 -22.16 19.55
CA THR A 3 0.62 -22.56 18.55
C THR A 3 0.02 -23.20 17.30
N SER A 4 -1.11 -23.92 17.42
CA SER A 4 -1.77 -24.54 16.27
C SER A 4 -2.31 -23.49 15.29
N LEU A 5 -2.73 -22.33 15.79
CA LEU A 5 -3.24 -21.24 14.95
C LEU A 5 -2.09 -20.52 14.22
N GLU A 6 -0.93 -20.39 14.86
CA GLU A 6 0.24 -19.75 14.26
C GLU A 6 0.82 -20.56 13.10
N MET A 7 0.81 -21.89 13.19
CA MET A 7 1.16 -22.76 12.07
C MET A 7 0.22 -22.62 10.87
N CYS A 8 -1.06 -22.28 11.09
CA CYS A 8 -1.99 -22.02 10.00
C CYS A 8 -1.62 -20.78 9.19
N LEU A 9 -0.90 -19.80 9.77
CA LEU A 9 -0.36 -18.66 9.02
C LEU A 9 0.67 -19.12 7.99
N VAL A 10 1.51 -20.11 8.34
CA VAL A 10 2.46 -20.72 7.41
C VAL A 10 1.72 -21.47 6.30
N ALA A 11 0.70 -22.26 6.66
CA ALA A 11 -0.12 -22.99 5.69
C ALA A 11 -0.86 -22.05 4.71
N GLN A 12 -1.24 -20.86 5.15
CA GLN A 12 -1.88 -19.83 4.32
C GLN A 12 -0.87 -19.01 3.48
N GLY A 13 0.44 -19.26 3.61
CA GLY A 13 1.48 -18.48 2.95
C GLY A 13 1.63 -17.05 3.50
N MET A 14 1.12 -16.79 4.72
CA MET A 14 1.28 -15.51 5.42
C MET A 14 2.60 -15.40 6.18
N ALA A 15 3.26 -16.54 6.46
CA ALA A 15 4.58 -16.62 7.06
C ALA A 15 5.40 -17.72 6.38
N ASP A 16 6.71 -17.53 6.22
CA ASP A 16 7.58 -18.52 5.56
C ASP A 16 7.91 -19.71 6.47
N GLY A 17 7.93 -19.47 7.78
CA GLY A 17 8.12 -20.51 8.78
C GLY A 17 7.68 -20.09 10.18
N PHE A 18 7.49 -21.06 11.04
CA PHE A 18 7.15 -20.89 12.45
C PHE A 18 8.08 -21.75 13.30
N LEU A 19 8.94 -21.09 14.08
CA LEU A 19 9.97 -21.71 14.91
C LEU A 19 9.50 -21.80 16.36
N VAL A 20 9.50 -23.03 16.88
CA VAL A 20 9.39 -23.29 18.31
C VAL A 20 10.76 -23.72 18.81
N ASN A 21 11.47 -22.79 19.46
CA ASN A 21 12.73 -23.07 20.14
C ASN A 21 12.65 -22.58 21.58
N ILE A 22 12.33 -23.49 22.50
CA ILE A 22 12.18 -23.17 23.92
C ILE A 22 13.37 -23.75 24.68
N GLU A 23 14.31 -22.89 25.08
CA GLU A 23 15.45 -23.28 25.93
C GLU A 23 15.15 -23.09 27.44
N ASN A 24 14.25 -22.18 27.82
CA ASN A 24 14.10 -21.71 29.21
C ASN A 24 12.71 -21.86 29.86
N TYR A 25 11.71 -22.42 29.17
CA TYR A 25 10.39 -22.72 29.76
C TYR A 25 10.13 -24.22 29.75
N THR A 26 9.56 -24.76 30.84
CA THR A 26 9.25 -26.19 31.08
C THR A 26 8.20 -26.81 30.14
N HIS A 27 7.88 -26.16 29.03
CA HIS A 27 6.79 -26.54 28.13
C HIS A 27 7.22 -26.48 26.67
N SER A 28 8.16 -27.34 26.27
CA SER A 28 8.21 -27.80 24.87
C SER A 28 6.86 -28.43 24.48
N ILE A 29 6.56 -28.50 23.19
CA ILE A 29 5.20 -28.77 22.68
C ILE A 29 5.00 -30.26 22.43
N ARG A 30 3.80 -30.78 22.72
CA ARG A 30 3.43 -32.18 22.40
C ARG A 30 2.88 -32.27 20.98
N VAL A 31 3.07 -33.41 20.31
CA VAL A 31 2.40 -33.67 19.02
C VAL A 31 0.89 -33.56 19.14
N VAL A 32 0.28 -34.01 20.24
CA VAL A 32 -1.17 -33.87 20.43
C VAL A 32 -1.64 -32.42 20.47
N ASP A 33 -0.76 -31.46 20.83
CA ASP A 33 -1.11 -30.04 20.84
C ASP A 33 -1.09 -29.43 19.44
N ILE A 34 -0.44 -30.06 18.46
CA ILE A 34 -0.18 -29.55 17.09
C ILE A 34 -0.61 -30.50 15.97
N ALA A 35 -1.17 -31.68 16.27
CA ALA A 35 -1.47 -32.70 15.26
C ALA A 35 -2.43 -32.18 14.17
N ALA A 36 -3.45 -31.42 14.56
CA ALA A 36 -4.41 -30.85 13.61
C ALA A 36 -3.75 -29.82 12.67
N SER A 37 -2.93 -28.91 13.21
CA SER A 37 -2.23 -27.90 12.40
C SER A 37 -1.11 -28.49 11.57
N ALA A 38 -0.47 -29.57 12.03
CA ALA A 38 0.49 -30.33 11.24
C ALA A 38 -0.15 -30.94 10.00
N LEU A 39 -1.36 -31.50 10.14
CA LEU A 39 -2.11 -32.03 9.01
C LEU A 39 -2.51 -30.91 8.03
N VAL A 40 -3.02 -29.78 8.54
CA VAL A 40 -3.37 -28.61 7.71
C VAL A 40 -2.14 -28.08 6.94
N LEU A 41 -0.99 -27.98 7.59
CA LEU A 41 0.24 -27.53 6.95
C LEU A 41 0.71 -28.52 5.86
N ARG A 42 0.63 -29.82 6.12
CA ARG A 42 0.96 -30.87 5.13
C ARG A 42 0.05 -30.85 3.93
N GLU A 43 -1.26 -30.67 4.12
CA GLU A 43 -2.22 -30.51 3.02
C GLU A 43 -1.96 -29.24 2.20
N ALA A 44 -1.42 -28.19 2.83
CA ALA A 44 -0.96 -26.98 2.16
C ALA A 44 0.43 -27.13 1.48
N GLY A 45 1.03 -28.32 1.53
CA GLY A 45 2.34 -28.62 0.92
C GLY A 45 3.56 -28.30 1.80
N GLY A 46 3.36 -27.88 3.04
CA GLY A 46 4.42 -27.64 4.02
C GLY A 46 4.75 -28.86 4.89
N GLU A 47 5.71 -28.73 5.80
CA GLU A 47 6.14 -29.82 6.68
C GLU A 47 6.69 -29.29 8.01
N LEU A 48 6.68 -30.15 9.04
CA LEU A 48 7.32 -29.90 10.33
C LEU A 48 8.65 -30.64 10.37
N TYR A 49 9.71 -29.93 10.75
CA TYR A 49 11.02 -30.51 10.95
C TYR A 49 11.45 -30.37 12.40
N ASP A 50 12.15 -31.37 12.95
CA ASP A 50 12.97 -31.16 14.14
C ASP A 50 14.12 -30.18 13.82
N LEU A 51 14.85 -29.72 14.84
CA LEU A 51 15.93 -28.75 14.64
C LEU A 51 17.15 -29.34 13.89
N ASP A 52 17.23 -30.66 13.76
CA ASP A 52 18.25 -31.37 12.96
C ASP A 52 17.84 -31.50 11.48
N GLY A 53 16.57 -31.26 11.18
CA GLY A 53 16.00 -31.24 9.83
C GLY A 53 15.29 -32.52 9.41
N ASN A 54 15.02 -33.44 10.32
CA ASN A 54 14.19 -34.61 10.02
C ASN A 54 12.72 -34.24 10.13
N VAL A 55 11.88 -34.87 9.31
CA VAL A 55 10.42 -34.70 9.44
C VAL A 55 10.01 -35.13 10.85
N LEU A 56 9.31 -34.24 11.54
CA LEU A 56 8.91 -34.44 12.91
C LEU A 56 7.90 -35.59 12.99
N ASP A 57 8.32 -36.68 13.62
CA ASP A 57 7.48 -37.83 13.90
C ASP A 57 7.67 -38.22 15.38
N LEU A 58 6.70 -37.88 16.23
CA LEU A 58 6.75 -38.20 17.65
C LEU A 58 5.63 -39.17 18.01
N PRO A 59 5.88 -40.10 18.94
CA PRO A 59 4.86 -41.01 19.43
C PRO A 59 3.70 -40.26 20.09
N THR A 60 2.50 -40.84 20.01
CA THR A 60 1.24 -40.31 20.59
C THR A 60 1.19 -40.42 22.13
N ASN A 61 2.30 -40.12 22.79
CA ASN A 61 2.42 -40.11 24.24
C ASN A 61 2.43 -38.67 24.79
N LEU A 62 1.67 -38.45 25.87
CA LEU A 62 1.55 -37.18 26.58
C LEU A 62 2.83 -36.69 27.26
N THR A 63 3.89 -37.50 27.35
CA THR A 63 5.16 -37.12 28.00
C THR A 63 6.22 -36.61 27.01
N VAL A 64 6.12 -36.95 25.72
CA VAL A 64 7.14 -36.60 24.73
C VAL A 64 6.94 -35.16 24.28
N ARG A 65 8.05 -34.43 24.12
CA ARG A 65 8.09 -33.04 23.70
C ARG A 65 9.22 -32.80 22.71
N SER A 66 9.05 -31.83 21.82
CA SER A 66 10.13 -31.39 20.92
C SER A 66 10.03 -29.91 20.59
N ASN A 67 11.19 -29.36 20.21
CA ASN A 67 11.29 -28.14 19.42
C ASN A 67 11.12 -28.52 17.93
N PHE A 68 10.63 -27.59 17.13
CA PHE A 68 10.42 -27.82 15.71
C PHE A 68 10.36 -26.52 14.93
N LEU A 69 10.56 -26.63 13.62
CA LEU A 69 10.37 -25.57 12.66
C LEU A 69 9.36 -26.03 11.61
N ALA A 70 8.20 -25.39 11.58
CA ALA A 70 7.16 -25.62 10.60
C ALA A 70 7.38 -24.69 9.40
N THR A 71 7.50 -25.21 8.18
CA THR A 71 7.82 -24.42 6.99
C THR A 71 7.04 -24.89 5.78
N SER A 72 6.93 -24.03 4.76
CA SER A 72 6.33 -24.38 3.48
C SER A 72 7.19 -25.31 2.62
N SER A 73 8.50 -25.43 2.91
CA SER A 73 9.39 -26.35 2.19
C SER A 73 10.69 -26.62 2.96
N LYS A 74 11.32 -27.77 2.67
CA LYS A 74 12.64 -28.11 3.22
C LYS A 74 13.71 -27.03 2.93
N ARG A 75 13.59 -26.34 1.80
CA ARG A 75 14.50 -25.25 1.41
C ARG A 75 14.47 -24.09 2.40
N VAL A 76 13.27 -23.70 2.86
CA VAL A 76 13.10 -22.64 3.85
C VAL A 76 13.67 -23.07 5.20
N PHE A 77 13.48 -24.34 5.57
CA PHE A 77 14.10 -24.90 6.78
C PHE A 77 15.63 -24.79 6.74
N ASP A 78 16.26 -25.23 5.64
CA ASP A 78 17.72 -25.22 5.50
C ASP A 78 18.26 -23.78 5.51
N TYR A 79 17.55 -22.83 4.88
CA TYR A 79 17.87 -21.40 4.93
C TYR A 79 17.85 -20.85 6.36
N ILE A 80 16.77 -21.10 7.12
CA ILE A 80 16.60 -20.60 8.49
C ILE A 80 17.63 -21.21 9.44
N THR A 81 17.94 -22.50 9.30
CA THR A 81 18.75 -23.25 10.28
C THR A 81 20.24 -23.26 9.99
N ARG A 82 20.64 -23.28 8.72
CA ARG A 82 22.05 -23.45 8.33
C ARG A 82 22.66 -22.19 7.73
N GLY A 83 21.84 -21.19 7.36
CA GLY A 83 22.30 -20.00 6.63
C GLY A 83 22.92 -20.31 5.26
N GLU A 84 22.92 -21.57 4.84
CA GLU A 84 23.46 -22.05 3.57
C GLU A 84 22.37 -21.93 2.50
N CYS A 85 22.24 -20.75 1.92
CA CYS A 85 21.85 -20.65 0.53
C CYS A 85 23.12 -20.33 -0.27
N SER A 86 23.51 -21.21 -1.20
CA SER A 86 24.33 -20.72 -2.32
C SER A 86 23.56 -19.56 -2.96
N HIS A 87 24.25 -18.50 -3.39
CA HIS A 87 23.59 -17.33 -4.00
C HIS A 87 22.67 -17.70 -5.20
N ASP A 88 22.85 -18.90 -5.77
CA ASP A 88 21.99 -19.48 -6.81
C ASP A 88 20.57 -19.93 -6.35
N CYS A 89 20.28 -19.95 -5.04
CA CYS A 89 19.02 -20.48 -4.51
C CYS A 89 17.92 -19.43 -4.33
N VAL A 90 18.27 -18.14 -4.34
CA VAL A 90 17.34 -17.03 -4.14
C VAL A 90 16.90 -16.54 -5.52
N ARG A 91 15.59 -16.59 -5.81
CA ARG A 91 15.05 -15.95 -7.01
C ARG A 91 15.51 -14.49 -7.02
N LYS A 92 16.29 -14.10 -8.02
CA LYS A 92 16.67 -12.70 -8.22
C LYS A 92 15.41 -11.85 -8.29
N GLN A 93 15.40 -10.74 -7.55
CA GLN A 93 14.27 -9.82 -7.63
C GLN A 93 14.31 -9.08 -8.95
N THR A 94 13.14 -8.91 -9.55
CA THR A 94 13.01 -8.07 -10.74
C THR A 94 12.54 -6.67 -10.34
N TYR A 95 13.19 -5.65 -10.89
CA TYR A 95 12.93 -4.25 -10.57
C TYR A 95 12.37 -3.49 -11.78
N GLY A 96 11.37 -2.64 -11.55
CA GLY A 96 10.95 -1.61 -12.51
C GLY A 96 11.54 -0.27 -12.11
N ILE A 97 11.96 0.56 -13.06
CA ILE A 97 12.40 1.94 -12.80
C ILE A 97 11.45 2.89 -13.52
N TYR A 98 10.75 3.71 -12.75
CA TYR A 98 9.81 4.70 -13.25
C TYR A 98 10.18 6.09 -12.74
N ALA A 99 10.03 7.12 -13.58
CA ALA A 99 10.35 8.48 -13.20
C ALA A 99 9.43 9.50 -13.86
N ASN A 100 9.34 10.70 -13.27
CA ASN A 100 8.84 11.85 -13.99
C ASN A 100 9.99 12.51 -14.76
N CYS A 101 10.00 12.35 -16.09
CA CYS A 101 11.06 12.85 -16.97
C CYS A 101 11.20 14.38 -17.02
N ASN A 102 10.24 15.13 -16.46
CA ASN A 102 10.32 16.59 -16.37
C ASN A 102 11.19 17.08 -15.20
N ILE A 103 11.64 16.20 -14.32
CA ILE A 103 12.49 16.56 -13.18
C ILE A 103 13.93 16.74 -13.69
N GLU A 104 14.54 17.88 -13.38
CA GLU A 104 15.92 18.18 -13.76
C GLU A 104 16.90 17.19 -13.11
N GLY A 105 17.84 16.66 -13.89
CA GLY A 105 18.84 15.70 -13.43
C GLY A 105 18.31 14.28 -13.17
N VAL A 106 17.06 13.98 -13.50
CA VAL A 106 16.47 12.65 -13.30
C VAL A 106 17.20 11.55 -14.07
N ALA A 107 17.75 11.86 -15.24
CA ALA A 107 18.53 10.91 -16.04
C ALA A 107 19.79 10.43 -15.31
N ASP A 108 20.52 11.33 -14.65
CA ASP A 108 21.74 10.96 -13.91
C ASP A 108 21.42 10.14 -12.66
N ILE A 109 20.29 10.46 -12.02
CA ILE A 109 19.80 9.70 -10.87
C ILE A 109 19.34 8.31 -11.30
N ALA A 110 18.62 8.20 -12.42
CA ALA A 110 18.23 6.91 -12.98
C ALA A 110 19.46 6.06 -13.32
N ARG A 111 20.49 6.63 -13.94
CA ARG A 111 21.76 5.93 -14.18
C ARG A 111 22.43 5.46 -12.89
N HIS A 112 22.41 6.28 -11.83
CA HIS A 112 22.94 5.87 -10.53
C HIS A 112 22.12 4.71 -9.93
N VAL A 113 20.79 4.73 -10.03
CA VAL A 113 19.97 3.60 -9.57
C VAL A 113 20.26 2.35 -10.39
N MET A 114 20.38 2.47 -11.71
CA MET A 114 20.74 1.36 -12.60
C MET A 114 22.12 0.78 -12.27
N SER A 115 23.12 1.62 -11.98
CA SER A 115 24.45 1.15 -11.58
C SER A 115 24.42 0.46 -10.21
N CYS A 116 23.59 0.94 -9.29
CA CYS A 116 23.35 0.23 -8.04
C CYS A 116 22.69 -1.14 -8.27
N LEU A 117 21.94 -1.34 -9.35
CA LEU A 117 21.22 -2.58 -9.69
C LEU A 117 21.96 -3.50 -10.68
N GLU A 118 23.26 -3.30 -10.95
CA GLU A 118 23.96 -3.98 -12.05
C GLU A 118 23.88 -5.53 -12.04
N ASP A 119 23.79 -6.15 -10.87
CA ASP A 119 23.68 -7.61 -10.71
C ASP A 119 22.24 -8.15 -10.76
N GLU A 120 21.24 -7.26 -10.86
CA GLU A 120 19.81 -7.56 -10.81
C GLU A 120 19.14 -7.40 -12.17
N GLU A 121 18.00 -8.07 -12.34
CA GLU A 121 17.16 -7.87 -13.51
C GLU A 121 16.28 -6.63 -13.33
N TYR A 122 16.33 -5.69 -14.28
CA TYR A 122 15.48 -4.51 -14.24
C TYR A 122 14.91 -4.12 -15.60
N ILE A 123 13.76 -3.44 -15.56
CA ILE A 123 13.06 -2.87 -16.73
C ILE A 123 12.87 -1.37 -16.48
N VAL A 124 13.09 -0.55 -17.50
CA VAL A 124 12.96 0.91 -17.43
C VAL A 124 11.69 1.35 -18.14
N ASP A 125 10.96 2.31 -17.56
CA ASP A 125 9.75 2.86 -18.16
C ASP A 125 10.03 3.49 -19.53
N SER A 126 9.11 3.34 -20.48
CA SER A 126 9.30 3.80 -21.86
C SER A 126 9.69 5.27 -21.99
N GLU A 127 9.12 6.19 -21.20
CA GLU A 127 9.49 7.60 -21.27
C GLU A 127 10.90 7.85 -20.73
N LEU A 128 11.25 7.20 -19.62
CA LEU A 128 12.58 7.29 -19.02
C LEU A 128 13.65 6.62 -19.89
N ALA A 129 13.33 5.47 -20.48
CA ALA A 129 14.21 4.74 -21.37
C ALA A 129 14.52 5.55 -22.64
N ALA A 130 13.52 6.21 -23.21
CA ALA A 130 13.70 7.12 -24.34
C ALA A 130 14.65 8.29 -24.00
N LEU A 131 14.52 8.87 -22.80
CA LEU A 131 15.42 9.91 -22.30
C LEU A 131 16.87 9.40 -22.13
N LEU A 132 17.04 8.14 -21.76
CA LEU A 132 18.33 7.49 -21.55
C LEU A 132 18.95 6.90 -22.84
N GLY A 133 18.17 6.78 -23.91
CA GLY A 133 18.59 6.16 -25.16
C GLY A 133 18.68 4.64 -25.11
N ILE A 134 17.83 3.99 -24.30
CA ILE A 134 17.76 2.53 -24.12
C ILE A 134 16.35 2.00 -24.45
N GLU A 135 16.21 0.68 -24.52
CA GLU A 135 14.90 0.04 -24.65
C GLU A 135 14.15 0.08 -23.31
N GLY A 136 12.83 0.33 -23.38
CA GLY A 136 11.99 0.38 -22.19
C GLY A 136 10.57 -0.08 -22.50
N GLN A 137 9.83 -0.34 -21.44
CA GLN A 137 8.48 -0.88 -21.49
C GLN A 137 7.53 0.01 -20.69
N PRO A 138 6.27 0.21 -21.09
CA PRO A 138 5.33 1.01 -20.30
C PRO A 138 5.16 0.42 -18.90
N LEU A 139 5.14 1.27 -17.86
CA LEU A 139 4.94 0.80 -16.48
C LEU A 139 3.71 -0.12 -16.32
N SER A 140 2.64 0.12 -17.08
CA SER A 140 1.42 -0.70 -17.06
C SER A 140 1.59 -2.13 -17.55
N GLU A 141 2.66 -2.42 -18.27
CA GLU A 141 2.94 -3.73 -18.85
C GLU A 141 4.08 -4.46 -18.12
N MET A 142 4.78 -3.77 -17.22
CA MET A 142 5.88 -4.36 -16.45
C MET A 142 5.38 -5.41 -15.46
N VAL A 143 5.95 -6.61 -15.51
CA VAL A 143 5.74 -7.66 -14.52
C VAL A 143 7.01 -7.81 -13.68
N VAL A 144 7.09 -7.02 -12.60
CA VAL A 144 8.25 -6.93 -11.72
C VAL A 144 7.87 -7.09 -10.25
N ASP A 145 8.81 -7.47 -9.39
CA ASP A 145 8.55 -7.64 -7.96
C ASP A 145 8.42 -6.27 -7.26
N THR A 146 9.28 -5.31 -7.63
CA THR A 146 9.34 -3.97 -7.03
C THR A 146 9.55 -2.89 -8.10
N VAL A 147 8.81 -1.79 -8.03
CA VAL A 147 9.01 -0.60 -8.86
C VAL A 147 9.66 0.50 -8.01
N ILE A 148 10.82 0.97 -8.45
CA ILE A 148 11.53 2.12 -7.92
C ILE A 148 11.05 3.36 -8.65
N VAL A 149 10.39 4.26 -7.91
CA VAL A 149 9.83 5.50 -8.44
C VAL A 149 10.73 6.67 -8.10
N LEU A 150 11.22 7.35 -9.12
CA LEU A 150 12.10 8.51 -9.05
C LEU A 150 11.27 9.79 -9.16
N GLY A 151 11.03 10.44 -8.01
CA GLY A 151 10.24 11.66 -7.95
C GLY A 151 9.60 11.92 -6.59
N GLY A 152 8.61 12.80 -6.56
CA GLY A 152 7.83 13.09 -5.35
C GLY A 152 6.54 12.27 -5.26
N ASP A 153 5.68 12.64 -4.31
CA ASP A 153 4.39 11.96 -4.07
C ASP A 153 3.53 11.88 -5.34
N GLY A 154 3.47 12.96 -6.14
CA GLY A 154 2.71 12.95 -7.40
C GLY A 154 3.19 11.91 -8.43
N THR A 155 4.49 11.66 -8.51
CA THR A 155 5.06 10.61 -9.38
C THR A 155 4.73 9.23 -8.82
N LEU A 156 4.82 9.07 -7.50
CA LEU A 156 4.47 7.83 -6.82
C LEU A 156 2.98 7.49 -7.01
N LEU A 157 2.08 8.47 -6.85
CA LEU A 157 0.65 8.31 -7.13
C LEU A 157 0.40 7.83 -8.56
N ARG A 158 1.01 8.47 -9.56
CA ARG A 158 0.92 8.03 -10.96
C ARG A 158 1.36 6.57 -11.14
N ALA A 159 2.43 6.16 -10.45
CA ALA A 159 2.87 4.76 -10.50
C ALA A 159 1.81 3.82 -9.92
N THR A 160 1.16 4.17 -8.81
CA THR A 160 0.12 3.33 -8.17
C THR A 160 -1.08 3.03 -9.08
N HIS A 161 -1.39 3.91 -10.03
CA HIS A 161 -2.46 3.70 -11.01
C HIS A 161 -2.06 2.76 -12.15
N ASN A 162 -0.76 2.55 -12.36
CA ASN A 162 -0.23 1.81 -13.49
C ASN A 162 0.42 0.47 -13.08
N THR A 163 0.70 0.22 -11.81
CA THR A 163 1.27 -1.07 -11.38
C THR A 163 0.63 -1.62 -10.12
N SER A 164 0.60 -2.94 -10.01
CA SER A 164 0.23 -3.65 -8.78
C SER A 164 1.45 -4.12 -7.96
N SER A 165 2.66 -3.98 -8.51
CA SER A 165 3.93 -4.33 -7.86
C SER A 165 4.15 -3.51 -6.59
N LYS A 166 5.10 -3.94 -5.74
CA LYS A 166 5.51 -3.14 -4.59
C LYS A 166 6.15 -1.85 -5.10
N ILE A 167 5.88 -0.71 -4.50
CA ILE A 167 6.41 0.58 -4.94
C ILE A 167 7.30 1.16 -3.85
N VAL A 168 8.51 1.57 -4.21
CA VAL A 168 9.42 2.33 -3.35
C VAL A 168 9.71 3.68 -4.01
N GLY A 169 9.47 4.77 -3.28
CA GLY A 169 9.75 6.12 -3.78
C GLY A 169 11.14 6.59 -3.38
N ILE A 170 11.92 7.08 -4.34
CA ILE A 170 13.15 7.85 -4.12
C ILE A 170 12.81 9.33 -4.36
N ASN A 171 12.89 10.12 -3.29
CA ASN A 171 12.65 11.55 -3.36
C ASN A 171 13.81 12.27 -4.09
N ILE A 172 13.46 13.01 -5.14
CA ILE A 172 14.42 13.77 -5.96
C ILE A 172 14.20 15.29 -5.82
N GLY A 173 13.14 15.71 -5.12
CA GLY A 173 12.78 17.11 -4.93
C GLY A 173 12.49 17.45 -3.47
N SER A 174 11.43 18.22 -3.26
CA SER A 174 10.97 18.53 -1.90
C SER A 174 10.52 17.27 -1.18
N VAL A 175 10.84 17.16 0.12
CA VAL A 175 10.38 16.09 1.02
C VAL A 175 8.90 15.79 0.78
N GLY A 176 8.54 14.52 0.61
CA GLY A 176 7.15 14.05 0.44
C GLY A 176 6.66 13.26 1.65
N PHE A 177 5.38 12.87 1.66
CA PHE A 177 4.82 11.96 2.66
C PHE A 177 4.98 10.48 2.27
N LEU A 178 5.13 10.15 0.98
CA LEU A 178 5.08 8.77 0.49
C LEU A 178 6.43 8.19 0.05
N THR A 179 7.42 9.03 -0.20
CA THR A 179 8.76 8.61 -0.64
C THR A 179 9.56 8.01 0.52
N ALA A 180 10.21 6.86 0.31
CA ALA A 180 10.92 6.14 1.36
C ALA A 180 12.41 6.51 1.47
N VAL A 181 13.06 6.84 0.35
CA VAL A 181 14.51 7.05 0.28
C VAL A 181 14.81 8.46 -0.21
N GLU A 182 15.77 9.14 0.40
CA GLU A 182 16.26 10.44 -0.07
C GLU A 182 17.37 10.27 -1.13
N ARG A 183 17.55 11.27 -2.00
CA ARG A 183 18.49 11.22 -3.14
C ARG A 183 19.93 10.87 -2.74
N ASP A 184 20.39 11.33 -1.59
CA ASP A 184 21.74 11.09 -1.06
C ASP A 184 21.94 9.66 -0.51
N ARG A 185 20.84 8.93 -0.27
CA ARG A 185 20.84 7.57 0.30
C ARG A 185 20.41 6.49 -0.69
N ILE A 186 20.45 6.77 -2.00
CA ILE A 186 20.01 5.82 -3.04
C ILE A 186 20.70 4.46 -2.89
N LYS A 187 22.03 4.45 -2.79
CA LYS A 187 22.80 3.20 -2.68
C LYS A 187 22.37 2.38 -1.45
N GLU A 188 22.29 3.04 -0.29
CA GLU A 188 21.84 2.41 0.95
C GLU A 188 20.42 1.85 0.81
N GLY A 189 19.50 2.62 0.22
CA GLY A 189 18.12 2.19 -0.02
C GLY A 189 18.02 0.98 -0.94
N VAL A 190 18.76 0.98 -2.05
CA VAL A 190 18.81 -0.18 -2.98
C VAL A 190 19.42 -1.40 -2.29
N ASP A 191 20.49 -1.23 -1.51
CA ASP A 191 21.10 -2.33 -0.77
C ASP A 191 20.15 -2.92 0.29
N ARG A 192 19.32 -2.09 0.93
CA ARG A 192 18.25 -2.54 1.84
C ARG A 192 17.12 -3.26 1.11
N LEU A 193 16.71 -2.81 -0.07
CA LEU A 193 15.72 -3.51 -0.90
C LEU A 193 16.18 -4.94 -1.20
N ARG A 194 17.46 -5.11 -1.56
CA ARG A 194 18.06 -6.42 -1.83
C ARG A 194 18.03 -7.34 -0.62
N ARG A 195 18.41 -6.80 0.55
CA ARG A 195 18.43 -7.56 1.81
C ARG A 195 17.04 -7.81 2.39
N GLY A 196 15.98 -7.24 1.81
CA GLY A 196 14.63 -7.34 2.36
C GLY A 196 14.42 -6.51 3.63
N GLU A 197 15.30 -5.53 3.90
CA GLU A 197 15.30 -4.71 5.13
C GLU A 197 14.33 -3.54 5.02
N TYR A 198 13.05 -3.86 4.79
CA TYR A 198 11.97 -2.90 4.62
C TYR A 198 10.63 -3.48 5.10
N THR A 199 9.66 -2.61 5.34
CA THR A 199 8.26 -3.02 5.57
C THR A 199 7.42 -2.71 4.34
N VAL A 200 6.33 -3.46 4.17
CA VAL A 200 5.35 -3.23 3.10
C VAL A 200 4.04 -2.78 3.71
N ASP A 201 3.71 -1.51 3.50
CA ASP A 201 2.44 -0.94 3.93
C ASP A 201 1.38 -1.18 2.85
N ARG A 202 0.29 -1.86 3.23
CA ARG A 202 -0.88 -2.00 2.37
C ARG A 202 -1.78 -0.78 2.51
N ARG A 203 -1.94 -0.01 1.44
CA ARG A 203 -2.76 1.21 1.41
C ARG A 203 -4.09 0.92 0.72
N GLY A 204 -5.18 1.03 1.49
CA GLY A 204 -6.54 0.92 0.97
C GLY A 204 -6.89 2.06 0.01
N MET A 205 -7.80 1.79 -0.93
CA MET A 205 -8.23 2.75 -1.94
C MET A 205 -9.75 2.98 -1.87
N ILE A 206 -10.20 4.15 -2.27
CA ILE A 206 -11.63 4.47 -2.46
C ILE A 206 -12.04 4.01 -3.85
N ARG A 207 -13.04 3.14 -3.94
CA ARG A 207 -13.70 2.81 -5.21
C ARG A 207 -14.81 3.80 -5.48
N VAL A 208 -14.82 4.36 -6.70
CA VAL A 208 -15.85 5.25 -7.20
C VAL A 208 -16.76 4.51 -8.17
N THR A 209 -18.06 4.49 -7.88
CA THR A 209 -19.08 3.89 -8.75
C THR A 209 -20.20 4.88 -9.09
N CYS A 210 -20.77 4.70 -10.27
CA CYS A 210 -21.97 5.40 -10.71
C CYS A 210 -22.91 4.37 -11.36
N ASN A 211 -24.12 4.23 -10.84
CA ASN A 211 -25.10 3.24 -11.30
C ASN A 211 -24.52 1.81 -11.42
N GLY A 212 -23.72 1.40 -10.43
CA GLY A 212 -23.04 0.10 -10.40
C GLY A 212 -21.82 -0.05 -11.32
N LYS A 213 -21.52 0.93 -12.19
CA LYS A 213 -20.31 0.94 -13.02
C LYS A 213 -19.14 1.54 -12.26
N ILE A 214 -18.00 0.85 -12.27
CA ILE A 214 -16.74 1.34 -11.71
C ILE A 214 -16.20 2.46 -12.60
N LEU A 215 -15.96 3.63 -12.01
CA LEU A 215 -15.36 4.78 -12.68
C LEU A 215 -13.85 4.89 -12.39
N GLY A 216 -13.41 4.41 -11.23
CA GLY A 216 -11.99 4.39 -10.85
C GLY A 216 -11.80 4.00 -9.39
N ASP A 217 -10.53 3.87 -9.00
CA ASP A 217 -10.10 3.67 -7.62
C ASP A 217 -9.14 4.82 -7.25
N ALA A 218 -9.18 5.33 -6.01
CA ALA A 218 -8.38 6.47 -5.55
C ALA A 218 -7.51 6.09 -4.35
N ILE A 219 -6.21 6.36 -4.38
CA ILE A 219 -5.33 6.13 -3.21
C ILE A 219 -5.33 7.31 -2.24
N ASN A 220 -5.60 8.54 -2.71
CA ASN A 220 -5.67 9.73 -1.87
C ASN A 220 -7.11 10.18 -1.69
N GLU A 221 -7.78 10.56 -2.76
CA GLU A 221 -9.14 11.09 -2.69
C GLU A 221 -9.96 10.93 -3.96
N ALA A 222 -11.27 10.82 -3.75
CA ALA A 222 -12.27 11.06 -4.79
C ALA A 222 -13.10 12.28 -4.38
N MET A 223 -13.23 13.24 -5.28
CA MET A 223 -14.00 14.46 -5.00
C MET A 223 -14.94 14.83 -6.12
N ILE A 224 -16.05 15.45 -5.74
CA ILE A 224 -17.04 16.01 -6.65
C ILE A 224 -17.02 17.51 -6.43
N HIS A 225 -16.71 18.24 -7.49
CA HIS A 225 -16.54 19.68 -7.49
C HIS A 225 -17.41 20.33 -8.56
N THR A 226 -17.79 21.58 -8.35
CA THR A 226 -18.50 22.37 -9.36
C THR A 226 -17.65 22.52 -10.62
N ALA A 227 -18.25 22.32 -11.80
CA ALA A 227 -17.54 22.49 -13.07
C ALA A 227 -17.31 23.96 -13.45
N SER A 228 -17.92 24.90 -12.72
CA SER A 228 -17.83 26.34 -12.99
C SER A 228 -17.17 27.07 -11.83
N VAL A 229 -16.10 27.82 -12.14
CA VAL A 229 -15.41 28.68 -11.17
C VAL A 229 -16.41 29.64 -10.49
N ALA A 230 -16.29 29.78 -9.17
CA ALA A 230 -17.10 30.68 -8.33
C ALA A 230 -18.62 30.41 -8.34
N LYS A 231 -19.07 29.18 -8.64
CA LYS A 231 -20.48 28.80 -8.55
C LYS A 231 -20.68 27.61 -7.61
N ILE A 232 -21.30 27.86 -6.46
CA ILE A 232 -21.73 26.79 -5.54
C ILE A 232 -22.86 25.94 -6.13
N ARG A 233 -22.88 24.66 -5.79
CA ARG A 233 -23.94 23.69 -6.13
C ARG A 233 -24.56 23.13 -4.87
N ALA A 234 -25.82 22.71 -4.95
CA ALA A 234 -26.45 21.99 -3.85
C ALA A 234 -26.10 20.51 -3.94
N PHE A 235 -25.66 19.93 -2.83
CA PHE A 235 -25.31 18.52 -2.72
C PHE A 235 -26.13 17.87 -1.62
N ARG A 236 -26.68 16.69 -1.90
CA ARG A 236 -27.11 15.74 -0.89
C ARG A 236 -26.01 14.73 -0.64
N VAL A 237 -25.72 14.49 0.63
CA VAL A 237 -24.75 13.49 1.04
C VAL A 237 -25.44 12.47 1.93
N TYR A 238 -25.23 11.20 1.62
CA TYR A 238 -25.77 10.06 2.34
C TYR A 238 -24.62 9.22 2.89
N ILE A 239 -24.79 8.69 4.10
CA ILE A 239 -23.91 7.68 4.70
C ILE A 239 -24.78 6.46 4.94
N ASP A 240 -24.42 5.33 4.36
CA ASP A 240 -25.15 4.06 4.50
C ASP A 240 -26.66 4.25 4.21
N ASP A 241 -26.95 4.90 3.07
CA ASP A 241 -28.29 5.26 2.58
C ASP A 241 -29.09 6.25 3.45
N SER A 242 -28.54 6.70 4.57
CA SER A 242 -29.15 7.71 5.44
C SER A 242 -28.71 9.12 5.02
N LEU A 243 -29.67 10.03 4.81
CA LEU A 243 -29.38 11.42 4.47
C LEU A 243 -28.67 12.12 5.64
N LEU A 244 -27.40 12.48 5.44
CA LEU A 244 -26.61 13.26 6.38
C LEU A 244 -26.96 14.74 6.29
N THR A 245 -26.91 15.30 5.07
CA THR A 245 -27.10 16.73 4.86
C THR A 245 -27.46 17.06 3.42
N GLU A 246 -28.19 18.17 3.26
CA GLU A 246 -28.31 18.91 2.01
C GLU A 246 -27.75 20.32 2.22
N VAL A 247 -26.71 20.69 1.46
CA VAL A 247 -26.03 21.99 1.60
C VAL A 247 -25.45 22.48 0.29
N LYS A 248 -25.38 23.80 0.12
CA LYS A 248 -24.65 24.40 -0.99
C LYS A 248 -23.16 24.46 -0.67
N ALA A 249 -22.32 24.00 -1.58
CA ALA A 249 -20.87 23.95 -1.43
C ALA A 249 -20.20 24.08 -2.80
N ASP A 250 -18.88 24.20 -2.82
CA ASP A 250 -18.11 23.99 -4.06
C ASP A 250 -18.04 22.51 -4.40
N GLY A 251 -18.11 21.65 -3.39
CA GLY A 251 -17.99 20.21 -3.56
C GLY A 251 -17.91 19.43 -2.26
N TYR A 252 -17.65 18.13 -2.42
CA TYR A 252 -17.32 17.20 -1.34
C TYR A 252 -16.17 16.30 -1.78
N LEU A 253 -15.30 15.98 -0.84
CA LEU A 253 -14.14 15.12 -1.02
C LEU A 253 -14.20 13.99 0.00
N MET A 254 -13.96 12.76 -0.44
CA MET A 254 -13.69 11.64 0.45
C MET A 254 -12.21 11.27 0.32
N SER A 255 -11.52 11.16 1.44
CA SER A 255 -10.08 10.95 1.52
C SER A 255 -9.74 9.67 2.26
N THR A 256 -8.70 9.01 1.81
CA THR A 256 -8.01 7.92 2.52
C THR A 256 -7.14 8.47 3.65
N VAL A 257 -6.63 7.57 4.49
CA VAL A 257 -5.59 7.93 5.47
C VAL A 257 -4.36 8.52 4.78
N THR A 258 -3.96 7.95 3.64
CA THR A 258 -2.88 8.45 2.78
C THR A 258 -3.19 9.84 2.21
N GLY A 259 -4.45 10.08 1.80
CA GLY A 259 -4.90 11.37 1.29
C GLY A 259 -5.12 12.44 2.36
N SER A 260 -5.11 12.09 3.65
CA SER A 260 -5.32 13.04 4.76
C SER A 260 -4.27 14.15 4.79
N THR A 261 -3.08 13.91 4.24
CA THR A 261 -1.99 14.89 4.07
C THR A 261 -1.96 15.57 2.69
N SER A 262 -2.95 15.26 1.83
CA SER A 262 -3.08 15.80 0.47
C SER A 262 -4.15 16.92 0.44
N TYR A 263 -5.07 16.91 -0.53
CA TYR A 263 -6.01 18.03 -0.68
C TYR A 263 -7.00 18.12 0.49
N SER A 264 -7.31 17.00 1.15
CA SER A 264 -8.12 16.97 2.36
C SER A 264 -7.56 17.88 3.46
N MET A 265 -6.23 17.88 3.66
CA MET A 265 -5.54 18.75 4.62
C MET A 265 -5.78 20.23 4.32
N SER A 266 -5.68 20.62 3.05
CA SER A 266 -5.90 22.01 2.60
C SER A 266 -7.33 22.49 2.85
N LEU A 267 -8.29 21.57 2.96
CA LEU A 267 -9.69 21.85 3.31
C LEU A 267 -9.92 21.90 4.83
N GLY A 268 -8.86 21.78 5.64
CA GLY A 268 -8.93 21.81 7.11
C GLY A 268 -9.31 20.47 7.74
N ALA A 269 -9.19 19.36 7.02
CA ALA A 269 -9.35 18.03 7.57
C ALA A 269 -8.18 17.65 8.50
N PRO A 270 -8.41 16.77 9.50
CA PRO A 270 -7.33 16.27 10.33
C PRO A 270 -6.36 15.39 9.54
N ILE A 271 -5.09 15.44 9.91
CA ILE A 271 -4.08 14.49 9.46
C ILE A 271 -4.28 13.17 10.21
N MET A 272 -4.24 12.06 9.49
CA MET A 272 -4.37 10.72 10.06
C MET A 272 -3.03 10.00 10.05
N ASP A 273 -2.76 9.29 11.15
CA ASP A 273 -1.62 8.39 11.24
C ASP A 273 -1.79 7.23 10.25
N PRO A 274 -0.78 6.92 9.41
CA PRO A 274 -0.80 5.79 8.47
C PRO A 274 -1.16 4.42 9.06
N ARG A 275 -0.99 4.21 10.37
CA ARG A 275 -1.37 2.98 11.07
C ARG A 275 -2.88 2.84 11.26
N VAL A 276 -3.65 3.91 11.08
CA VAL A 276 -5.10 3.84 11.00
C VAL A 276 -5.47 3.27 9.63
N ASP A 277 -6.04 2.07 9.59
CA ASP A 277 -6.35 1.35 8.34
C ASP A 277 -7.86 1.24 8.07
N ASN A 278 -8.68 1.69 9.01
CA ASN A 278 -10.12 1.46 9.05
C ASN A 278 -10.97 2.73 9.07
N ALA A 279 -10.42 3.86 8.59
CA ALA A 279 -11.16 5.11 8.52
C ALA A 279 -10.95 5.91 7.22
N TRP A 280 -12.01 6.62 6.83
CA TRP A 280 -12.05 7.61 5.76
C TRP A 280 -12.33 9.00 6.34
N ILE A 281 -11.99 10.05 5.61
CA ILE A 281 -12.45 11.41 5.91
C ILE A 281 -13.38 11.91 4.81
N LEU A 282 -14.61 12.29 5.17
CA LEU A 282 -15.52 13.05 4.32
C LEU A 282 -15.40 14.53 4.63
N THR A 283 -14.94 15.33 3.65
CA THR A 283 -14.63 16.74 3.82
C THR A 283 -15.48 17.62 2.89
N PRO A 284 -16.29 18.54 3.42
CA PRO A 284 -17.01 19.52 2.61
C PRO A 284 -16.06 20.60 2.06
N MET A 285 -16.26 21.05 0.82
CA MET A 285 -15.47 22.12 0.19
C MET A 285 -16.24 23.44 0.19
N ALA A 286 -15.76 24.45 0.93
CA ALA A 286 -16.37 25.78 1.01
C ALA A 286 -17.91 25.76 1.22
N ALA A 287 -18.40 24.88 2.09
CA ALA A 287 -19.83 24.72 2.32
C ALA A 287 -20.45 25.96 2.95
N PHE A 288 -21.58 26.40 2.40
CA PHE A 288 -22.38 27.55 2.87
C PHE A 288 -23.25 27.17 4.08
N ARG A 289 -22.61 26.59 5.10
CA ARG A 289 -23.17 26.29 6.43
C ARG A 289 -22.04 26.22 7.45
N TYR A 290 -22.08 27.09 8.45
CA TYR A 290 -21.02 27.23 9.46
C TYR A 290 -20.75 25.97 10.30
N SER A 291 -21.71 25.05 10.39
CA SER A 291 -21.57 23.78 11.12
C SER A 291 -21.01 22.63 10.28
N SER A 292 -20.76 22.83 8.98
CA SER A 292 -20.13 21.82 8.14
C SER A 292 -18.70 21.57 8.61
N ARG A 293 -18.39 20.33 8.99
CA ARG A 293 -17.07 19.89 9.45
C ARG A 293 -16.66 18.62 8.71
N PRO A 294 -15.35 18.35 8.55
CA PRO A 294 -14.88 17.03 8.16
C PRO A 294 -15.41 15.96 9.11
N LEU A 295 -15.79 14.81 8.56
CA LEU A 295 -16.28 13.65 9.31
C LEU A 295 -15.35 12.47 9.09
N ILE A 296 -14.96 11.80 10.17
CA ILE A 296 -14.23 10.54 10.11
C ILE A 296 -15.25 9.40 10.14
N LEU A 297 -15.18 8.51 9.15
CA LEU A 297 -16.11 7.40 8.95
C LEU A 297 -15.34 6.08 8.92
N PRO A 298 -15.92 4.95 9.34
CA PRO A 298 -15.28 3.65 9.20
C PRO A 298 -15.13 3.28 7.72
N THR A 299 -14.13 2.47 7.37
CA THR A 299 -13.90 2.11 5.97
C THR A 299 -15.02 1.30 5.33
N THR A 300 -15.86 0.69 6.16
CA THR A 300 -17.05 -0.08 5.78
C THR A 300 -18.23 0.78 5.33
N SER A 301 -18.24 2.09 5.62
CA SER A 301 -19.34 2.96 5.25
C SER A 301 -19.37 3.24 3.74
N LYS A 302 -20.58 3.26 3.17
CA LYS A 302 -20.85 3.74 1.82
C LYS A 302 -21.22 5.22 1.87
N VAL A 303 -20.46 6.06 1.18
CA VAL A 303 -20.79 7.48 1.03
C VAL A 303 -21.39 7.70 -0.35
N THR A 304 -22.56 8.33 -0.41
CA THR A 304 -23.19 8.73 -1.68
C THR A 304 -23.28 10.25 -1.75
N ILE A 305 -22.79 10.84 -2.84
CA ILE A 305 -22.84 12.28 -3.08
C ILE A 305 -23.67 12.51 -4.35
N GLU A 306 -24.68 13.36 -4.23
CA GLU A 306 -25.65 13.68 -5.28
C GLU A 306 -25.69 15.21 -5.48
N PRO A 307 -25.16 15.75 -6.58
CA PRO A 307 -25.41 17.14 -6.97
C PRO A 307 -26.88 17.28 -7.38
N THR A 308 -27.67 18.11 -6.70
CA THR A 308 -29.15 18.10 -6.89
C THR A 308 -29.66 19.01 -8.02
N MET A 309 -28.80 19.86 -8.58
CA MET A 309 -29.17 20.81 -9.64
C MET A 309 -29.03 20.15 -11.03
N GLN A 310 -30.15 19.68 -11.60
CA GLN A 310 -30.17 18.92 -12.86
C GLN A 310 -29.61 19.65 -14.09
N ASP A 311 -29.70 20.97 -14.13
CA ASP A 311 -29.25 21.83 -15.24
C ASP A 311 -27.75 22.15 -15.20
N LYS A 312 -27.01 21.57 -14.24
CA LYS A 312 -25.70 22.04 -13.82
C LYS A 312 -24.74 20.89 -13.55
N ASP A 313 -23.84 20.69 -14.51
CA ASP A 313 -22.81 19.67 -14.40
C ASP A 313 -21.80 19.98 -13.28
N CYS A 314 -21.28 18.89 -12.72
CA CYS A 314 -20.14 18.86 -11.80
C CYS A 314 -19.00 18.06 -12.44
N LEU A 315 -17.85 18.03 -11.79
CA LEU A 315 -16.68 17.23 -12.15
C LEU A 315 -16.38 16.27 -11.01
N LEU A 316 -16.30 14.98 -11.34
CA LEU A 316 -15.71 13.96 -10.48
C LEU A 316 -14.20 13.95 -10.77
N ILE A 317 -13.40 14.05 -9.72
CA ILE A 317 -11.94 14.05 -9.79
C ILE A 317 -11.41 12.92 -8.90
N ILE A 318 -10.58 12.06 -9.47
CA ILE A 318 -9.98 10.90 -8.79
C ILE A 318 -8.46 11.11 -8.75
N ASP A 319 -7.88 11.26 -7.55
CA ASP A 319 -6.46 11.54 -7.27
C ASP A 319 -5.84 12.69 -8.09
N GLY A 320 -6.67 13.61 -8.60
CA GLY A 320 -6.24 14.65 -9.53
C GLY A 320 -5.70 14.15 -10.87
N GLN A 321 -5.88 12.86 -11.20
CA GLN A 321 -5.41 12.25 -12.46
C GLN A 321 -6.54 12.05 -13.47
N SER A 322 -7.76 11.78 -13.00
CA SER A 322 -8.93 11.57 -13.86
C SER A 322 -10.00 12.60 -13.55
N GLU A 323 -10.47 13.29 -14.58
CA GLU A 323 -11.58 14.24 -14.50
C GLU A 323 -12.75 13.73 -15.35
N ILE A 324 -13.90 13.52 -14.72
CA ILE A 324 -15.08 12.93 -15.36
C ILE A 324 -16.26 13.88 -15.16
N PRO A 325 -16.83 14.46 -16.24
CA PRO A 325 -18.06 15.23 -16.15
C PRO A 325 -19.20 14.38 -15.59
N ILE A 326 -19.92 14.92 -14.61
CA ILE A 326 -21.05 14.26 -13.96
C ILE A 326 -22.29 15.16 -14.05
N PRO A 327 -23.36 14.72 -14.75
CA PRO A 327 -24.59 15.49 -14.85
C PRO A 327 -25.23 15.73 -13.49
N GLY A 328 -25.95 16.84 -13.37
CA GLY A 328 -26.80 17.10 -12.22
C GLY A 328 -27.82 15.96 -11.98
N GLY A 329 -28.01 15.59 -10.72
CA GLY A 329 -28.85 14.47 -10.29
C GLY A 329 -28.16 13.11 -10.29
N THR A 330 -26.90 13.02 -10.75
CA THR A 330 -26.14 11.76 -10.76
C THR A 330 -25.65 11.43 -9.35
N LYS A 331 -25.98 10.24 -8.87
CA LYS A 331 -25.46 9.72 -7.59
C LYS A 331 -24.11 9.05 -7.82
N ILE A 332 -23.10 9.53 -7.11
CA ILE A 332 -21.77 8.93 -7.07
C ILE A 332 -21.60 8.24 -5.73
N GLU A 333 -21.18 6.99 -5.77
CA GLU A 333 -20.97 6.15 -4.60
C GLU A 333 -19.47 5.94 -4.39
N LEU A 334 -19.05 6.08 -3.14
CA LEU A 334 -17.67 5.96 -2.68
C LEU A 334 -17.61 4.87 -1.61
N THR A 335 -16.81 3.85 -1.86
CA THR A 335 -16.72 2.64 -1.01
C THR A 335 -15.27 2.18 -0.88
N LEU A 336 -14.98 1.25 0.04
CA LEU A 336 -13.68 0.58 0.08
C LEU A 336 -13.47 -0.27 -1.17
N SER A 337 -12.35 -0.04 -1.86
CA SER A 337 -11.93 -0.87 -2.98
C SER A 337 -11.39 -2.22 -2.48
N PRO A 338 -11.67 -3.33 -3.18
CA PRO A 338 -10.94 -4.58 -2.98
C PRO A 338 -9.48 -4.49 -3.46
N LYS A 339 -9.12 -3.45 -4.22
CA LYS A 339 -7.73 -3.17 -4.61
C LYS A 339 -7.02 -2.40 -3.51
N TYR A 340 -5.71 -2.58 -3.45
CA TYR A 340 -4.82 -1.88 -2.54
C TYR A 340 -3.46 -1.70 -3.22
N THR A 341 -2.73 -0.69 -2.77
CA THR A 341 -1.35 -0.45 -3.18
C THR A 341 -0.40 -0.99 -2.12
N ARG A 342 0.78 -1.46 -2.53
CA ARG A 342 1.85 -1.93 -1.65
C ARG A 342 2.99 -0.93 -1.67
N LEU A 343 3.13 -0.13 -0.62
CA LEU A 343 4.21 0.85 -0.50
C LEU A 343 5.32 0.28 0.38
N ILE A 344 6.54 0.28 -0.14
CA ILE A 344 7.74 -0.06 0.61
C ILE A 344 8.14 1.13 1.46
N SER A 345 8.48 0.84 2.70
CA SER A 345 8.81 1.81 3.73
C SER A 345 10.14 1.41 4.39
N MET A 346 11.03 2.39 4.58
CA MET A 346 12.35 2.24 5.21
C MET A 346 12.50 3.36 6.24
N ASP A 347 12.64 2.99 7.51
CA ASP A 347 12.79 3.93 8.64
C ASP A 347 11.74 5.04 8.64
N PHE A 348 10.49 4.69 8.33
CA PHE A 348 9.42 5.67 8.19
C PHE A 348 8.97 6.21 9.53
N ASP A 349 9.45 7.40 9.86
CA ASP A 349 8.85 8.25 10.88
C ASP A 349 7.89 9.25 10.23
N PHE A 350 6.60 8.94 10.33
CA PHE A 350 5.52 9.81 9.86
C PHE A 350 5.53 11.18 10.56
N TYR A 351 5.82 11.21 11.86
CA TYR A 351 5.78 12.44 12.65
C TYR A 351 6.94 13.37 12.30
N ASP A 352 8.10 12.80 11.99
CA ASP A 352 9.23 13.55 11.45
C ASP A 352 8.87 14.22 10.13
N ARG A 353 8.17 13.52 9.23
CA ARG A 353 7.68 14.11 7.98
C ARG A 353 6.67 15.23 8.25
N VAL A 354 5.69 15.00 9.12
CA VAL A 354 4.72 16.03 9.52
C VAL A 354 5.44 17.28 10.04
N ARG A 355 6.42 17.12 10.93
CA ARG A 355 7.20 18.23 11.51
C ARG A 355 7.99 18.98 10.44
N ASN A 356 8.75 18.26 9.63
CA ASN A 356 9.59 18.85 8.57
C ASN A 356 8.76 19.56 7.49
N LYS A 357 7.55 19.07 7.19
CA LYS A 357 6.65 19.64 6.18
C LYS A 357 5.82 20.83 6.68
N LEU A 358 5.27 20.72 7.88
CA LEU A 358 4.17 21.59 8.32
C LEU A 358 4.58 22.55 9.42
N SER A 359 5.48 22.13 10.30
CA SER A 359 5.85 22.93 11.48
C SER A 359 7.07 23.81 11.24
N GLY A 360 7.89 23.49 10.22
CA GLY A 360 9.21 24.09 10.05
C GLY A 360 10.17 23.67 11.16
N THR A 361 11.47 23.70 10.89
CA THR A 361 12.48 23.52 11.94
C THR A 361 12.48 24.76 12.82
N ILE A 362 12.26 24.59 14.14
CA ILE A 362 12.37 25.68 15.12
C ILE A 362 13.80 26.22 15.14
#